data_AF-A0A286IHV3-F1
#
_entry.id   AF-A0A286IHV3-F1
#
_cell.length_a   1.000
_cell.length_b   1.000
_cell.length_c   1.000
_cell.angle_alpha   90.00
_cell.angle_beta   90.00
_cell.angle_gamma   90.00
#
_symmetry.space_group_name_H-M   'P 1'
#
loop_
_entity.id
_entity.type
_entity.pdbx_description
1 polymer ?
#
loop_
_entity_poly.entity_id
_entity_poly.type
_entity_poly.pdbx_seq_one_letter_code
_entity_poly.pdbx_strand_id
1 'polypeptide(L)' 'MKFDFKKYHVKAMNAADEAEKAEINKELKDYYASLPEEEKAPFNEALQSFLIKEMAGIKSVYDGVKASGNDLN' A
#
# COMPACT_ATOMS: atom_id res chain seq x y z
N MET A 1 -2.82 -3.35 -18.01
CA MET A 1 -2.92 -2.00 -17.39
C MET A 1 -1.97 -1.90 -16.20
N LYS A 2 -1.32 -0.76 -15.95
CA LYS A 2 -0.52 -0.55 -14.73
C LYS A 2 -1.30 0.36 -13.78
N PHE A 3 -1.99 -0.22 -12.81
CA PHE A 3 -2.66 0.55 -11.77
C PHE A 3 -1.64 1.17 -10.82
N ASP A 4 -1.84 2.43 -10.41
CA ASP A 4 -0.92 3.16 -9.54
C ASP A 4 -1.29 2.97 -8.07
N PHE A 5 -0.90 1.82 -7.52
CA PHE A 5 -1.09 1.50 -6.10
C PHE A 5 -0.38 2.49 -5.16
N LYS A 6 0.76 3.06 -5.61
CA LYS A 6 1.54 4.02 -4.81
C LYS A 6 0.77 5.31 -4.57
N LYS A 7 0.05 5.80 -5.59
CA LYS A 7 -0.82 6.98 -5.45
C LYS A 7 -1.87 6.78 -4.35
N TYR A 8 -2.56 5.63 -4.34
CA TYR A 8 -3.56 5.32 -3.31
C TYR A 8 -2.94 5.14 -1.94
N HIS A 9 -1.77 4.48 -1.86
CA HIS A 9 -1.05 4.32 -0.60
C HIS A 9 -0.65 5.67 0.02
N VAL A 10 -0.05 6.57 -0.77
CA VAL A 10 0.36 7.91 -0.30
C VAL A 10 -0.85 8.75 0.09
N LYS A 11 -1.95 8.71 -0.68
CA LYS A 11 -3.20 9.37 -0.31
C LYS A 11 -3.71 8.88 1.05
N ALA A 12 -3.77 7.55 1.26
CA ALA A 12 -4.25 6.97 2.50
C ALA A 12 -3.34 7.27 3.70
N MET A 13 -2.03 7.39 3.49
CA MET A 13 -1.07 7.82 4.53
C MET A 13 -1.25 9.29 4.92
N ASN A 14 -1.61 10.15 3.97
CA ASN A 14 -1.79 11.58 4.18
C ASN A 14 -3.21 11.98 4.57
N ALA A 15 -4.15 11.02 4.59
CA ALA A 15 -5.53 11.26 4.98
C ALA A 15 -5.60 11.80 6.42
N ALA A 16 -6.35 12.89 6.61
CA ALA A 16 -6.44 13.61 7.87
C ALA A 16 -7.22 12.82 8.93
N ASP A 17 -8.17 11.99 8.50
CA ASP A 17 -9.04 11.20 9.37
C ASP A 17 -9.41 9.83 8.77
N GLU A 18 -10.17 9.05 9.55
CA GLU A 18 -10.64 7.73 9.11
C GLU A 18 -11.69 7.79 8.00
N ALA A 19 -12.43 8.90 7.88
CA ALA A 19 -13.46 9.07 6.85
C ALA A 19 -12.80 9.23 5.48
N GLU A 20 -11.75 10.04 5.38
CA GLU A 20 -10.97 10.22 4.16
C GLU A 20 -10.27 8.91 3.75
N LYS A 21 -9.74 8.14 4.73
CA LYS A 21 -9.23 6.78 4.45
C LYS A 21 -10.31 5.85 3.93
N ALA A 22 -11.52 5.92 4.50
CA ALA A 22 -12.64 5.09 4.06
C ALA A 22 -13.06 5.45 2.63
N GLU A 23 -13.05 6.73 2.26
CA GLU A 23 -13.37 7.20 0.91
C GLU A 23 -12.32 6.74 -0.11
N ILE A 24 -11.03 6.86 0.21
CA ILE A 24 -9.94 6.34 -0.64
C ILE A 24 -10.05 4.81 -0.83
N ASN A 25 -10.39 4.08 0.25
CA ASN A 25 -10.62 2.64 0.16
C ASN A 25 -11.86 2.29 -0.66
N LYS A 26 -12.90 3.14 -0.61
CA LYS A 26 -14.09 3.00 -1.44
C LYS A 26 -13.76 3.22 -2.91
N GLU A 27 -13.01 4.26 -3.26
CA GLU A 27 -12.53 4.51 -4.63
C GLU A 27 -11.77 3.29 -5.20
N LEU A 28 -10.88 2.70 -4.40
CA LEU A 28 -10.11 1.52 -4.80
C LEU A 28 -11.01 0.29 -5.04
N LYS A 29 -12.00 0.07 -4.16
CA LYS A 29 -12.98 -1.02 -4.29
C LYS A 29 -13.89 -0.83 -5.50
N ASP A 30 -14.35 0.40 -5.73
CA ASP A 30 -15.21 0.76 -6.85
C ASP A 30 -14.46 0.55 -8.18
N TYR A 31 -13.17 0.93 -8.24
CA TYR A 31 -12.31 0.62 -9.39
C TYR A 31 -12.20 -0.88 -9.61
N TYR A 32 -11.90 -1.65 -8.57
CA TYR A 32 -11.81 -3.12 -8.66
C TYR A 32 -13.12 -3.77 -9.14
N ALA A 33 -14.26 -3.26 -8.67
CA ALA A 33 -15.57 -3.74 -9.09
C ALA A 33 -15.87 -3.43 -10.56
N SER A 34 -15.35 -2.30 -11.07
CA SER A 34 -15.49 -1.90 -12.48
C SER A 34 -14.61 -2.70 -13.45
N LEU A 35 -13.61 -3.44 -12.94
CA LEU A 35 -12.74 -4.25 -13.79
C LEU A 35 -13.47 -5.46 -14.37
N PRO A 36 -13.19 -5.82 -15.63
CA PRO A 36 -13.53 -7.13 -16.18
C PRO A 36 -12.93 -8.27 -15.35
N GLU A 37 -13.55 -9.45 -15.39
CA GLU A 37 -13.16 -10.58 -14.55
C GLU A 37 -11.73 -11.07 -14.87
N GLU A 38 -11.36 -11.02 -16.16
CA GLU A 38 -10.02 -11.31 -16.66
C GLU A 38 -8.95 -10.32 -16.16
N GLU A 39 -9.33 -9.09 -15.77
CA GLU A 39 -8.41 -8.08 -15.26
C GLU A 39 -8.30 -8.10 -13.73
N LYS A 40 -9.26 -8.71 -13.03
CA LYS A 40 -9.24 -8.83 -11.56
C LYS A 40 -8.09 -9.69 -11.06
N ALA A 41 -7.78 -10.80 -11.75
CA ALA A 41 -6.67 -11.67 -11.39
C ALA A 41 -5.30 -10.97 -11.45
N PRO A 42 -4.89 -10.36 -12.59
CA PRO A 42 -3.62 -9.63 -12.66
C PRO A 42 -3.61 -8.39 -11.75
N PHE A 43 -4.76 -7.74 -11.51
CA PHE A 43 -4.85 -6.66 -10.53
C PHE A 43 -4.55 -7.15 -9.11
N ASN A 44 -5.14 -8.28 -8.70
CA ASN A 44 -4.91 -8.88 -7.39
C ASN A 44 -3.44 -9.25 -7.18
N GLU A 45 -2.81 -9.86 -8.18
CA GLU A 45 -1.39 -10.21 -8.12
C GLU A 45 -0.50 -8.97 -7.99
N ALA A 46 -0.82 -7.90 -8.74
CA ALA A 46 -0.10 -6.64 -8.65
C ALA A 46 -0.30 -5.94 -7.30
N LEU A 47 -1.52 -5.98 -6.73
CA LEU A 47 -1.81 -5.45 -5.40
C LEU A 47 -1.04 -6.21 -4.32
N GLN A 48 -1.06 -7.54 -4.34
CA GLN A 48 -0.30 -8.36 -3.39
C GLN A 48 1.20 -8.11 -3.48
N SER A 49 1.74 -8.06 -4.69
CA SER A 49 3.15 -7.73 -4.95
C SER A 49 3.53 -6.36 -4.39
N PHE A 50 2.65 -5.37 -4.55
CA PHE A 50 2.83 -4.03 -3.99
C PHE A 50 2.84 -4.06 -2.46
N LEU A 51 1.86 -4.70 -1.83
CA LEU A 51 1.76 -4.77 -0.36
C LEU A 51 2.96 -5.48 0.28
N ILE A 52 3.44 -6.59 -0.31
CA ILE A 52 4.63 -7.30 0.17
C ILE A 52 5.85 -6.37 0.13
N LYS A 53 6.02 -5.60 -0.95
CA LYS A 53 7.14 -4.67 -1.11
C LYS A 53 7.08 -3.54 -0.09
N GLU A 54 5.91 -2.93 0.12
CA GLU A 54 5.77 -1.86 1.11
C GLU A 54 5.99 -2.39 2.54
N MET A 55 5.48 -3.58 2.87
CA MET A 55 5.71 -4.22 4.18
C MET A 55 7.19 -4.58 4.42
N ALA A 56 7.89 -5.07 3.39
CA ALA A 56 9.32 -5.31 3.46
C ALA A 56 10.12 -4.01 3.70
N GLY A 57 9.68 -2.90 3.09
CA GLY A 57 10.23 -1.57 3.33
C GLY A 57 10.05 -1.11 4.78
N ILE A 58 8.86 -1.29 5.35
CA ILE A 58 8.58 -0.95 6.76
C ILE A 58 9.49 -1.75 7.70
N LYS A 59 9.62 -3.06 7.47
CA LYS A 59 10.51 -3.92 8.28
C LYS A 59 11.98 -3.48 8.18
N SER A 60 12.44 -3.13 6.98
CA SER A 60 13.81 -2.66 6.75
C SER A 60 14.12 -1.35 7.49
N VAL A 61 13.17 -0.41 7.55
CA VAL A 61 13.35 0.86 8.28
C VAL A 61 13.39 0.61 9.79
N TYR A 62 12.52 -0.28 10.30
CA TYR A 62 12.51 -0.63 11.72
C TYR A 62 13.80 -1.35 12.16
N ASP A 63 14.29 -2.29 11.36
CA ASP A 63 15.54 -3.01 11.64
C ASP A 63 16.76 -2.06 11.56
N GLY A 64 16.78 -1.11 10.62
CA GLY A 64 17.84 -0.11 10.48
C GLY A 64 17.91 0.89 11.64
N VAL A 65 16.76 1.38 12.12
CA VAL A 65 16.71 2.27 13.29
C VAL A 65 17.12 1.56 14.58
N LYS A 66 16.78 0.26 14.73
CA LYS A 66 17.28 -0.55 15.86
C LYS A 66 18.79 -0.79 15.80
N ALA A 67 19.35 -1.01 14.61
CA ALA A 67 20.79 -1.20 14.44
C ALA A 67 21.58 0.08 14.81
N SER A 68 21.08 1.27 14.43
CA SER A 68 21.73 2.54 14.77
C SER A 68 21.58 2.99 16.23
N GLY A 69 20.79 2.27 17.04
CA GLY A 69 20.59 2.55 18.47
C GLY A 69 21.47 1.76 19.42
N ASN A 70 22.35 0.87 18.92
CA ASN A 70 23.10 -0.08 19.76
C ASN A 70 24.63 0.09 19.69
N ASP A 71 25.13 1.21 19.15
CA ASP A 71 26.57 1.53 19.09
C ASP A 71 27.00 2.59 20.14
N LEU A 72 26.45 2.51 21.35
CA LEU A 72 27.00 3.16 22.54
C LEU A 72 26.91 2.20 23.73
N ASN A 73 27.81 1.22 23.77
CA ASN A 73 28.26 0.62 25.03
C ASN A 73 29.66 0.01 24.84
#